data_AF-A0A7C3EHV4-F1
#
_entry.id   AF-A0A7C3EHV4-F1
#
_cell.length_a   1.000
_cell.length_b   1.000
_cell.length_c   1.000
_cell.angle_alpha   90.00
_cell.angle_beta   90.00
_cell.angle_gamma   90.00
#
_symmetry.space_group_name_H-M   'P 1'
#
loop_
_entity.id
_entity.type
_entity.pdbx_description
1 polymer ?
#
loop_
_entity_poly.entity_id
_entity_poly.type
_entity_poly.pdbx_seq_one_letter_code
_entity_poly.pdbx_strand_id
1 'polypeptide(L)'
;MMVSKTKKRTKKYGRAKFWSFIAVLSLSGFVIIWFLFSTFFGRSSEISNESSAPIDTIRQKEKIEKYNSEFIEAATSNEDTSYTTIRVSSPENLDYEYDKYAGKSIRRVYTGRRINIAITGLDSRLGTRSNHADANHVLSFLLDSGKIEITSIPRDTYADAGMDDSTGLNKLTIVRANRGRQFYHQELARIAGLDRIHYYVEAGFSQVMGLIDFLGFKDSRSTLQVLRSRTGLGGDDYQRCYNQGQFIRQMILRHYDILNGPFSQIVIRGGIALMETNLTADVMNNIVATLTSKGFPRSDSDVEIRVRPPVPLNYKIYNFSDETTIASLTKKIENFNRHRDDDTTFSNNKEINVERKLKKLISEAAQDSLKRPKQVINKLEVYFEQKAWHQIDDRVERNKVRDEISILLENAYLKTKNTLKANRIRETIEAEKLLFEKSLKEQ
;
A
#
# COMPACT_ATOMS: atom_id res chain seq x y z
N MET A 1 19.68 33.36 -88.35
CA MET A 1 20.65 32.25 -88.24
C MET A 1 19.97 31.11 -87.49
N MET A 2 19.73 29.99 -88.17
CA MET A 2 19.06 28.78 -87.67
C MET A 2 19.79 28.17 -86.48
N VAL A 3 19.08 27.73 -85.42
CA VAL A 3 19.49 26.56 -84.63
C VAL A 3 18.25 25.77 -84.18
N SER A 4 18.33 24.47 -84.41
CA SER A 4 17.32 23.41 -84.31
C SER A 4 16.84 23.06 -82.90
N LYS A 5 15.56 22.68 -82.79
CA LYS A 5 15.02 21.90 -81.67
C LYS A 5 15.40 20.43 -81.80
N THR A 6 16.11 19.88 -80.82
CA THR A 6 16.33 18.43 -80.67
C THR A 6 15.62 17.91 -79.43
N LYS A 7 14.72 16.94 -79.65
CA LYS A 7 14.02 16.16 -78.62
C LYS A 7 15.00 15.27 -77.84
N LYS A 8 14.86 15.19 -76.51
CA LYS A 8 15.33 14.05 -75.70
C LYS A 8 14.15 13.42 -74.96
N ARG A 9 13.84 12.17 -75.33
CA ARG A 9 13.01 11.21 -74.59
C ARG A 9 13.91 10.44 -73.62
N THR A 10 13.56 10.35 -72.34
CA THR A 10 14.15 9.36 -71.42
C THR A 10 13.11 8.74 -70.48
N LYS A 11 12.86 7.45 -70.74
CA LYS A 11 12.61 6.29 -69.85
C LYS A 11 11.78 6.50 -68.57
N LYS A 12 10.49 6.12 -68.67
CA LYS A 12 9.56 5.86 -67.57
C LYS A 12 9.40 4.34 -67.37
N TYR A 13 10.44 3.64 -66.94
CA TYR A 13 10.41 2.21 -66.58
C TYR A 13 11.32 1.97 -65.38
N GLY A 14 10.75 2.02 -64.18
CA GLY A 14 11.50 1.80 -62.93
C GLY A 14 10.65 1.84 -61.66
N ARG A 15 9.53 2.57 -61.67
CA ARG A 15 8.64 2.66 -60.49
C ARG A 15 7.73 1.45 -60.28
N ALA A 16 7.33 0.73 -61.33
CA ALA A 16 6.38 -0.40 -61.17
C ALA A 16 6.99 -1.60 -60.42
N LYS A 17 8.26 -1.94 -60.67
CA LYS A 17 8.91 -3.11 -60.02
C LYS A 17 9.25 -2.89 -58.54
N PHE A 18 9.43 -1.63 -58.12
CA PHE A 18 9.75 -1.30 -56.72
C PHE A 18 8.52 -1.45 -55.80
N TRP A 19 7.33 -1.08 -56.28
CA TRP A 19 6.08 -1.22 -55.52
C TRP A 19 5.60 -2.68 -55.43
N SER A 20 5.85 -3.50 -56.46
CA SER A 20 5.56 -4.93 -56.41
C SER A 20 6.41 -5.67 -55.36
N PHE A 21 7.65 -5.24 -55.12
CA PHE A 21 8.55 -5.85 -54.14
C PHE A 21 8.16 -5.50 -52.70
N ILE A 22 7.71 -4.26 -52.46
CA ILE A 22 7.21 -3.82 -51.14
C ILE A 22 5.88 -4.50 -50.79
N ALA A 23 4.98 -4.71 -51.76
CA ALA A 23 3.72 -5.41 -51.54
C ALA A 23 3.93 -6.87 -51.12
N VAL A 24 4.89 -7.58 -51.74
CA VAL A 24 5.22 -8.98 -51.40
C VAL A 24 5.89 -9.11 -50.03
N LEU A 25 6.72 -8.14 -49.62
CA LEU A 25 7.31 -8.11 -48.27
C LEU A 25 6.30 -7.78 -47.17
N SER A 26 5.26 -6.99 -47.47
CA SER A 26 4.19 -6.70 -46.49
C SER A 26 3.25 -7.90 -46.27
N LEU A 27 3.02 -8.71 -47.32
CA LEU A 27 2.16 -9.89 -47.24
C LEU A 27 2.83 -11.05 -46.47
N SER A 28 4.15 -11.25 -46.66
CA SER A 28 4.89 -12.28 -45.92
C SER A 28 5.07 -11.93 -44.44
N GLY A 29 5.23 -10.65 -44.10
CA GLY A 29 5.25 -10.18 -42.72
C GLY A 29 3.92 -10.43 -41.98
N PHE A 30 2.79 -10.24 -42.66
CA PHE A 30 1.47 -10.45 -42.05
C PHE A 30 1.15 -11.93 -41.80
N VAL A 31 1.61 -12.84 -42.68
CA VAL A 31 1.45 -14.30 -42.50
C VAL A 31 2.32 -14.82 -41.36
N ILE A 32 3.54 -14.30 -41.17
CA ILE A 32 4.40 -14.67 -40.05
C ILE A 32 3.84 -14.15 -38.72
N ILE A 33 3.31 -12.92 -38.69
CA ILE A 33 2.66 -12.37 -37.49
C ILE A 33 1.39 -13.15 -37.16
N TRP A 34 0.57 -13.51 -38.15
CA TRP A 34 -0.64 -14.34 -37.93
C TRP A 34 -0.31 -15.76 -37.47
N PHE A 35 0.76 -16.38 -38.01
CA PHE A 35 1.23 -17.70 -37.59
C PHE A 35 1.83 -17.70 -36.18
N LEU A 36 2.55 -16.64 -35.79
CA LEU A 36 3.03 -16.46 -34.42
C LEU A 36 1.86 -16.18 -33.45
N PHE A 37 0.83 -15.45 -33.89
CA PHE A 37 -0.36 -15.19 -33.06
C PHE A 37 -1.23 -16.45 -32.87
N SER A 38 -1.39 -17.29 -33.90
CA SER A 38 -2.18 -18.53 -33.81
C SER A 38 -1.47 -19.63 -33.01
N THR A 39 -0.14 -19.68 -33.03
CA THR A 39 0.64 -20.65 -32.24
C THR A 39 0.78 -20.25 -30.77
N PHE A 40 0.72 -18.95 -30.44
CA PHE A 40 0.86 -18.47 -29.06
C PHE A 40 -0.49 -18.32 -28.32
N PHE A 41 -1.60 -18.08 -29.02
CA PHE A 41 -2.95 -17.96 -28.42
C PHE A 41 -3.90 -19.15 -28.71
N GLY A 42 -3.46 -20.14 -29.49
CA GLY A 42 -4.28 -21.29 -29.92
C GLY A 42 -4.38 -22.47 -28.94
N ARG A 43 -4.05 -22.31 -27.65
CA ARG A 43 -4.19 -23.41 -26.67
C ARG A 43 -5.03 -22.98 -25.46
N SER A 44 -6.32 -22.79 -25.73
CA SER A 44 -7.37 -22.87 -24.70
C SER A 44 -8.29 -24.06 -25.01
N SER A 45 -8.22 -25.04 -24.10
CA SER A 45 -9.26 -26.02 -23.75
C SER A 45 -10.02 -26.72 -24.87
N GLU A 46 -9.57 -27.92 -25.25
CA GLU A 46 -10.50 -28.99 -25.62
C GLU A 46 -11.06 -29.63 -24.35
N ILE A 47 -12.38 -29.56 -24.25
CA ILE A 47 -13.22 -30.30 -23.33
C ILE A 47 -13.26 -31.75 -23.83
N SER A 48 -12.76 -32.70 -23.04
CA SER A 48 -13.15 -34.11 -23.17
C SER A 48 -13.92 -34.52 -21.91
N ASN A 49 -15.21 -34.74 -22.11
CA ASN A 49 -16.04 -35.52 -21.22
C ASN A 49 -15.67 -36.99 -21.40
N GLU A 50 -15.18 -37.65 -20.36
CA GLU A 50 -15.50 -39.07 -20.17
C GLU A 50 -15.55 -39.43 -18.68
N SER A 51 -16.64 -40.13 -18.37
CA SER A 51 -17.14 -40.50 -17.05
C SER A 51 -16.29 -41.62 -16.42
N SER A 52 -15.81 -41.39 -15.19
CA SER A 52 -15.72 -42.45 -14.18
C SER A 52 -15.79 -41.84 -12.76
N ALA A 53 -16.81 -42.24 -12.01
CA ALA A 53 -17.02 -41.88 -10.61
C ALA A 53 -16.42 -42.99 -9.69
N PRO A 54 -16.52 -42.92 -8.35
CA PRO A 54 -15.87 -41.95 -7.46
C PRO A 54 -15.25 -42.67 -6.24
N ILE A 55 -13.94 -42.56 -5.98
CA ILE A 55 -13.34 -43.08 -4.73
C ILE A 55 -12.43 -42.06 -4.03
N ASP A 56 -11.83 -41.10 -4.74
CA ASP A 56 -10.87 -40.16 -4.13
C ASP A 56 -11.46 -38.85 -3.59
N THR A 57 -12.73 -38.56 -3.90
CA THR A 57 -13.34 -37.27 -3.54
C THR A 57 -13.70 -37.20 -2.06
N ILE A 58 -14.07 -38.32 -1.42
CA ILE A 58 -14.52 -38.32 -0.02
C ILE A 58 -13.35 -38.05 0.94
N ARG A 59 -12.18 -38.67 0.73
CA ARG A 59 -10.99 -38.43 1.56
C ARG A 59 -10.41 -37.02 1.41
N GLN A 60 -10.51 -36.42 0.22
CA GLN A 60 -10.11 -35.03 0.01
C GLN A 60 -11.13 -34.05 0.57
N LYS A 61 -12.44 -34.33 0.43
CA LYS A 61 -13.50 -33.50 1.03
C LYS A 61 -13.45 -33.54 2.55
N GLU A 62 -13.21 -34.71 3.16
CA GLU A 62 -13.03 -34.85 4.61
C GLU A 62 -11.77 -34.14 5.11
N LYS A 63 -10.64 -34.18 4.38
CA LYS A 63 -9.43 -33.42 4.75
C LYS A 63 -9.61 -31.91 4.60
N ILE A 64 -10.33 -31.47 3.57
CA ILE A 64 -10.62 -30.05 3.30
C ILE A 64 -11.68 -29.52 4.28
N GLU A 65 -12.71 -30.30 4.61
CA GLU A 65 -13.72 -29.96 5.62
C GLU A 65 -13.14 -29.99 7.04
N LYS A 66 -12.20 -30.88 7.35
CA LYS A 66 -11.52 -30.90 8.66
C LYS A 66 -10.57 -29.72 8.85
N TYR A 67 -9.82 -29.33 7.80
CA TYR A 67 -8.96 -28.15 7.86
C TYR A 67 -9.76 -26.83 7.84
N ASN A 68 -10.88 -26.80 7.12
CA ASN A 68 -11.81 -25.67 7.14
C ASN A 68 -12.59 -25.57 8.45
N SER A 69 -12.92 -26.68 9.12
CA SER A 69 -13.60 -26.64 10.42
C SER A 69 -12.67 -26.20 11.54
N GLU A 70 -11.43 -26.69 11.63
CA GLU A 70 -10.45 -26.20 12.62
C GLU A 70 -10.10 -24.71 12.40
N PHE A 71 -10.08 -24.25 11.14
CA PHE A 71 -9.85 -22.84 10.79
C PHE A 71 -11.08 -21.95 11.02
N ILE A 72 -12.28 -22.41 10.66
CA ILE A 72 -13.54 -21.73 10.95
C ILE A 72 -13.77 -21.70 12.47
N GLU A 73 -13.38 -22.73 13.23
CA GLU A 73 -13.40 -22.72 14.69
C GLU A 73 -12.36 -21.71 15.25
N ALA A 74 -11.17 -21.59 14.67
CA ALA A 74 -10.20 -20.56 15.06
C ALA A 74 -10.57 -19.12 14.64
N ALA A 75 -11.39 -18.97 13.59
CA ALA A 75 -11.80 -17.68 13.01
C ALA A 75 -13.21 -17.23 13.44
N THR A 76 -14.06 -18.16 13.86
CA THR A 76 -15.50 -17.95 14.13
C THR A 76 -16.04 -18.71 15.34
N SER A 77 -15.22 -19.37 16.20
CA SER A 77 -15.76 -19.91 17.45
C SER A 77 -16.34 -18.78 18.30
N ASN A 78 -17.67 -18.72 18.27
CA ASN A 78 -18.55 -18.08 19.24
C ASN A 78 -18.62 -18.91 20.53
N GLU A 79 -17.58 -19.69 20.84
CA GLU A 79 -17.46 -20.27 22.16
C GLU A 79 -16.79 -19.24 23.05
N ASP A 80 -17.48 -18.91 24.14
CA ASP A 80 -16.88 -18.32 25.31
C ASP A 80 -15.84 -19.31 25.86
N THR A 81 -14.71 -19.42 25.18
CA THR A 81 -13.53 -20.03 25.72
C THR A 81 -13.20 -19.19 26.95
N SER A 82 -13.05 -19.85 28.10
CA SER A 82 -12.64 -19.24 29.35
C SER A 82 -11.28 -18.52 29.27
N TYR A 83 -10.65 -18.55 28.08
CA TYR A 83 -9.35 -17.98 27.81
C TYR A 83 -9.25 -17.17 26.49
N THR A 84 -8.47 -16.09 26.53
CA THR A 84 -7.99 -15.34 25.36
C THR A 84 -6.72 -15.99 24.82
N THR A 85 -6.63 -16.23 23.51
CA THR A 85 -5.43 -16.81 22.89
C THR A 85 -4.46 -15.72 22.42
N ILE A 86 -3.21 -15.79 22.86
CA ILE A 86 -2.10 -14.94 22.40
C ILE A 86 -1.12 -15.78 21.59
N ARG A 87 -0.89 -15.40 20.32
CA ARG A 87 0.09 -16.05 19.46
C ARG A 87 1.47 -15.48 19.70
N VAL A 88 2.39 -16.31 20.16
CA VAL A 88 3.75 -15.90 20.52
C VAL A 88 4.73 -16.09 19.37
N SER A 89 5.76 -15.24 19.35
CA SER A 89 6.78 -15.19 18.29
C SER A 89 7.99 -16.09 18.55
N SER A 90 8.14 -16.55 19.79
CA SER A 90 9.15 -17.48 20.28
C SER A 90 8.46 -18.56 21.13
N PRO A 91 8.97 -19.80 21.19
CA PRO A 91 8.42 -20.85 22.06
C PRO A 91 8.70 -20.61 23.56
N GLU A 92 9.40 -19.54 23.92
CA GLU A 92 9.67 -19.16 25.31
C GLU A 92 8.39 -18.67 26.01
N ASN A 93 8.19 -19.09 27.26
CA ASN A 93 7.10 -18.66 28.15
C ASN A 93 5.68 -18.94 27.59
N LEU A 94 5.33 -20.22 27.42
CA LEU A 94 3.99 -20.68 27.01
C LEU A 94 3.02 -20.86 28.18
N ASP A 95 3.36 -20.34 29.36
CA ASP A 95 2.54 -20.48 30.56
C ASP A 95 1.20 -19.76 30.42
N TYR A 96 0.19 -20.28 31.11
CA TYR A 96 -1.09 -19.62 31.24
C TYR A 96 -0.96 -18.45 32.22
N GLU A 97 -1.48 -17.30 31.82
CA GLU A 97 -1.57 -16.11 32.67
C GLU A 97 -3.04 -15.77 32.93
N TYR A 98 -3.32 -15.02 33.99
CA TYR A 98 -4.67 -14.53 34.26
C TYR A 98 -4.77 -13.04 33.90
N ASP A 99 -5.66 -12.69 32.96
CA ASP A 99 -5.93 -11.30 32.61
C ASP A 99 -6.83 -10.67 33.68
N LYS A 100 -6.23 -9.87 34.56
CA LYS A 100 -6.97 -9.16 35.63
C LYS A 100 -7.93 -8.10 35.10
N TYR A 101 -7.73 -7.61 33.87
CA TYR A 101 -8.55 -6.55 33.28
C TYR A 101 -9.73 -7.12 32.49
N ALA A 102 -9.52 -8.20 31.75
CA ALA A 102 -10.57 -8.87 30.99
C ALA A 102 -11.30 -9.97 31.77
N GLY A 103 -10.77 -10.40 32.92
CA GLY A 103 -11.33 -11.48 33.74
C GLY A 103 -11.25 -12.87 33.09
N LYS A 104 -10.45 -13.02 32.02
CA LYS A 104 -10.27 -14.27 31.28
C LYS A 104 -8.86 -14.83 31.48
N SER A 105 -8.72 -16.15 31.43
CA SER A 105 -7.40 -16.78 31.37
C SER A 105 -6.72 -16.43 30.04
N ILE A 106 -5.40 -16.38 29.97
CA ILE A 106 -4.65 -16.13 28.75
C ILE A 106 -3.94 -17.43 28.40
N ARG A 107 -4.21 -17.95 27.21
CA ARG A 107 -3.51 -19.10 26.63
C ARG A 107 -2.48 -18.59 25.62
N ARG A 108 -1.20 -18.80 25.90
CA ARG A 108 -0.13 -18.53 24.95
C ARG A 108 0.10 -19.74 24.04
N VAL A 109 0.13 -19.51 22.72
CA VAL A 109 0.30 -20.57 21.72
C VAL A 109 1.39 -20.20 20.73
N TYR A 110 2.40 -21.06 20.60
CA TYR A 110 3.42 -20.95 19.57
C TYR A 110 2.99 -21.73 18.33
N THR A 111 2.87 -21.04 17.20
CA THR A 111 2.47 -21.63 15.91
C THR A 111 3.59 -21.49 14.87
N GLY A 112 4.84 -21.39 15.30
CA GLY A 112 5.99 -21.08 14.45
C GLY A 112 6.45 -19.63 14.54
N ARG A 113 7.65 -19.38 14.01
CA ARG A 113 8.30 -18.06 14.03
C ARG A 113 7.47 -17.05 13.25
N ARG A 114 7.26 -15.88 13.85
CA ARG A 114 6.52 -14.78 13.26
C ARG A 114 7.22 -13.43 13.46
N ILE A 115 7.09 -12.56 12.47
CA ILE A 115 7.46 -11.15 12.58
C ILE A 115 6.19 -10.33 12.36
N ASN A 116 5.75 -9.65 13.42
CA ASN A 116 4.61 -8.75 13.42
C ASN A 116 5.06 -7.30 13.16
N ILE A 117 4.55 -6.69 12.09
CA ILE A 117 4.80 -5.30 11.70
C ILE A 117 3.49 -4.51 11.77
N ALA A 118 3.45 -3.44 12.57
CA ALA A 118 2.33 -2.52 12.58
C ALA A 118 2.37 -1.60 11.35
N ILE A 119 1.26 -1.48 10.63
CA ILE A 119 1.06 -0.48 9.57
C ILE A 119 -0.02 0.49 10.03
N THR A 120 0.35 1.75 10.19
CA THR A 120 -0.50 2.79 10.77
C THR A 120 -0.67 3.96 9.81
N GLY A 121 -1.92 4.27 9.46
CA GLY A 121 -2.30 5.48 8.74
C GLY A 121 -2.58 6.62 9.71
N LEU A 122 -1.79 7.69 9.66
CA LEU A 122 -1.95 8.86 10.53
C LEU A 122 -2.89 9.89 9.90
N ASP A 123 -3.84 10.42 10.67
CA ASP A 123 -4.63 11.61 10.30
C ASP A 123 -3.81 12.88 10.53
N SER A 124 -2.73 13.02 9.76
CA SER A 124 -1.89 14.21 9.73
C SER A 124 -2.34 15.12 8.59
N ARG A 125 -3.22 16.08 8.88
CA ARG A 125 -3.58 17.12 7.91
C ARG A 125 -2.34 17.93 7.52
N LEU A 126 -2.35 18.48 6.31
CA LEU A 126 -1.21 19.19 5.72
C LEU A 126 -0.68 20.32 6.64
N GLY A 127 0.54 20.15 7.15
CA GLY A 127 1.22 21.08 8.07
C GLY A 127 0.89 20.91 9.55
N THR A 128 0.07 19.92 9.93
CA THR A 128 -0.27 19.61 11.33
C THR A 128 0.51 18.40 11.83
N ARG A 129 0.89 18.40 13.12
CA ARG A 129 1.57 17.27 13.79
C ARG A 129 0.58 16.31 14.49
N SER A 130 -0.64 16.19 13.97
CA SER A 130 -1.62 15.24 14.50
C SER A 130 -1.14 13.81 14.29
N ASN A 131 -1.30 12.97 15.32
CA ASN A 131 -0.84 11.59 15.35
C ASN A 131 -1.99 10.61 15.66
N HIS A 132 -3.23 10.97 15.30
CA HIS A 132 -4.36 10.03 15.40
C HIS A 132 -4.16 8.86 14.42
N ALA A 133 -4.39 7.64 14.89
CA ALA A 133 -4.20 6.41 14.13
C ALA A 133 -5.52 5.95 13.49
N ASP A 134 -5.78 6.40 12.27
CA ASP A 134 -7.08 6.24 11.59
C ASP A 134 -7.23 4.96 10.78
N ALA A 135 -6.10 4.35 10.41
CA ALA A 135 -6.00 3.03 9.80
C ALA A 135 -4.98 2.21 10.59
N ASN A 136 -5.38 1.01 11.02
CA ASN A 136 -4.60 0.19 11.93
C ASN A 136 -4.54 -1.24 11.38
N HIS A 137 -3.35 -1.70 11.01
CA HIS A 137 -3.13 -3.06 10.53
C HIS A 137 -1.89 -3.66 11.18
N VAL A 138 -1.88 -4.98 11.33
CA VAL A 138 -0.68 -5.74 11.70
C VAL A 138 -0.42 -6.79 10.62
N LEU A 139 0.73 -6.71 9.96
CA LEU A 139 1.21 -7.73 9.05
C LEU A 139 2.07 -8.72 9.83
N SER A 140 1.60 -9.96 9.92
CA SER A 140 2.31 -11.05 10.56
C SER A 140 2.92 -11.95 9.49
N PHE A 141 4.24 -11.94 9.39
CA PHE A 141 5.01 -12.82 8.50
C PHE A 141 5.26 -14.15 9.21
N LEU A 142 4.55 -15.19 8.78
CA LEU A 142 4.69 -16.56 9.31
C LEU A 142 5.85 -17.25 8.58
N LEU A 143 7.06 -17.09 9.13
CA LEU A 143 8.31 -17.42 8.44
C LEU A 143 8.49 -18.91 8.16
N ASP A 144 7.95 -19.77 9.03
CA ASP A 144 8.10 -21.21 8.89
C ASP A 144 7.16 -21.79 7.82
N SER A 145 5.95 -21.24 7.70
CA SER A 145 4.94 -21.68 6.71
C SER A 145 5.00 -20.92 5.38
N GLY A 146 5.78 -19.83 5.31
CA GLY A 146 5.84 -18.95 4.14
C GLY A 146 4.49 -18.30 3.85
N LYS A 147 3.85 -17.69 4.87
CA LYS A 147 2.53 -17.05 4.75
C LYS A 147 2.53 -15.66 5.39
N ILE A 148 1.54 -14.85 5.02
CA ILE A 148 1.30 -13.53 5.60
C ILE A 148 -0.13 -13.46 6.12
N GLU A 149 -0.30 -12.95 7.34
CA GLU A 149 -1.61 -12.66 7.92
C GLU A 149 -1.73 -11.16 8.18
N ILE A 150 -2.77 -10.53 7.63
CA ILE A 150 -3.09 -9.12 7.84
C ILE A 150 -4.22 -9.04 8.86
N THR A 151 -3.94 -8.51 10.05
CA THR A 151 -4.98 -8.19 11.04
C THR A 151 -5.35 -6.71 10.95
N SER A 152 -6.53 -6.41 10.39
CA SER A 152 -7.10 -5.06 10.35
C SER A 152 -7.89 -4.77 11.61
N ILE A 153 -7.72 -3.58 12.19
CA ILE A 153 -8.39 -3.17 13.42
C ILE A 153 -9.15 -1.85 13.18
N PRO A 154 -10.48 -1.82 13.36
CA PRO A 154 -11.27 -0.60 13.29
C PRO A 154 -10.75 0.48 14.24
N ARG A 155 -10.78 1.73 13.81
CA ARG A 155 -10.20 2.87 14.56
C ARG A 155 -10.94 3.16 15.88
N ASP A 156 -12.22 2.80 15.91
CA ASP A 156 -13.13 3.00 17.04
C ASP A 156 -13.09 1.83 18.05
N THR A 157 -12.22 0.83 17.84
CA THR A 157 -12.02 -0.28 18.78
C THR A 157 -11.59 0.26 20.14
N TYR A 158 -12.21 -0.25 21.21
CA TYR A 158 -11.89 0.16 22.58
C TYR A 158 -10.41 -0.11 22.91
N ALA A 159 -9.75 0.92 23.42
CA ALA A 159 -8.40 0.88 23.95
C ALA A 159 -8.21 2.05 24.92
N ASP A 160 -7.48 1.84 26.01
CA ASP A 160 -7.24 2.89 27.02
C ASP A 160 -6.39 4.03 26.43
N ALA A 161 -7.04 5.14 26.09
CA ALA A 161 -6.39 6.35 25.60
C ALA A 161 -6.05 7.34 26.73
N GLY A 162 -6.31 6.98 27.98
CA GLY A 162 -6.18 7.83 29.16
C GLY A 162 -7.26 8.86 29.31
N MET A 163 -8.41 8.61 28.70
CA MET A 163 -9.58 9.47 28.78
C MET A 163 -10.51 8.96 29.87
N ASP A 164 -11.33 9.84 30.43
CA ASP A 164 -12.43 9.43 31.28
C ASP A 164 -13.41 8.57 30.48
N ASP A 165 -13.80 7.41 31.01
CA ASP A 165 -14.69 6.46 30.35
C ASP A 165 -16.04 7.10 29.98
N SER A 166 -16.48 8.13 30.73
CA SER A 166 -17.72 8.85 30.42
C SER A 166 -17.67 9.60 29.08
N THR A 167 -16.48 9.82 28.52
CA THR A 167 -16.29 10.59 27.27
C THR A 167 -16.48 9.75 26.01
N GLY A 168 -16.41 8.42 26.11
CA GLY A 168 -16.39 7.53 24.95
C GLY A 168 -15.15 7.72 24.04
N LEU A 169 -14.09 8.34 24.54
CA LEU A 169 -12.85 8.63 23.80
C LEU A 169 -11.75 7.57 24.00
N ASN A 170 -11.98 6.54 24.82
CA ASN A 170 -11.08 5.40 24.94
C ASN A 170 -11.17 4.50 23.69
N LYS A 171 -10.53 4.96 22.62
CA LYS A 171 -10.52 4.36 21.28
C LYS A 171 -9.10 4.31 20.73
N LEU A 172 -8.80 3.25 19.99
CA LEU A 172 -7.48 2.99 19.42
C LEU A 172 -6.91 4.17 18.61
N THR A 173 -7.76 4.87 17.85
CA THR A 173 -7.38 6.08 17.07
C THR A 173 -6.73 7.18 17.90
N ILE A 174 -7.09 7.29 19.18
CA ILE A 174 -6.60 8.35 20.08
C ILE A 174 -5.36 7.90 20.85
N VAL A 175 -5.20 6.60 21.09
CA VAL A 175 -4.10 6.05 21.90
C VAL A 175 -2.74 6.52 21.40
N ARG A 176 -2.50 6.48 20.08
CA ARG A 176 -1.23 6.91 19.48
C ARG A 176 -0.88 8.37 19.76
N ALA A 177 -1.89 9.24 19.81
CA ALA A 177 -1.73 10.67 20.09
C ALA A 177 -1.56 10.94 21.59
N ASN A 178 -2.30 10.23 22.45
CA ASN A 178 -2.38 10.53 23.88
C ASN A 178 -1.37 9.76 24.74
N ARG A 179 -1.17 8.47 24.47
CA ARG A 179 -0.30 7.56 25.24
C ARG A 179 1.03 7.28 24.54
N GLY A 180 1.19 7.75 23.30
CA GLY A 180 2.39 7.58 22.49
C GLY A 180 2.47 6.22 21.79
N ARG A 181 3.52 6.06 20.97
CA ARG A 181 3.68 4.93 20.05
C ARG A 181 3.81 3.57 20.76
N GLN A 182 4.59 3.51 21.83
CA GLN A 182 4.87 2.25 22.52
C GLN A 182 3.60 1.63 23.11
N PHE A 183 2.80 2.43 23.82
CA PHE A 183 1.54 1.97 24.39
C PHE A 183 0.53 1.61 23.30
N TYR A 184 0.46 2.41 22.24
CA TYR A 184 -0.36 2.09 21.06
C TYR A 184 0.00 0.72 20.45
N HIS A 185 1.28 0.37 20.33
CA HIS A 185 1.70 -0.95 19.84
C HIS A 185 1.31 -2.10 20.78
N GLN A 186 1.32 -1.87 22.10
CA GLN A 186 0.85 -2.86 23.07
C GLN A 186 -0.65 -3.13 22.88
N GLU A 187 -1.45 -2.07 22.72
CA GLU A 187 -2.88 -2.19 22.44
C GLU A 187 -3.17 -2.87 21.09
N LEU A 188 -2.40 -2.54 20.04
CA LEU A 188 -2.49 -3.25 18.76
C LEU A 188 -2.22 -4.75 18.91
N ALA A 189 -1.14 -5.13 19.60
CA ALA A 189 -0.79 -6.53 19.82
C ALA A 189 -1.88 -7.24 20.62
N ARG A 190 -2.38 -6.62 21.69
CA ARG A 190 -3.48 -7.14 22.53
C ARG A 190 -4.73 -7.41 21.70
N ILE A 191 -5.19 -6.43 20.93
CA ILE A 191 -6.41 -6.55 20.09
C ILE A 191 -6.22 -7.60 18.99
N ALA A 192 -5.02 -7.69 18.41
CA ALA A 192 -4.69 -8.68 17.38
C ALA A 192 -4.49 -10.12 17.94
N GLY A 193 -4.39 -10.29 19.26
CA GLY A 193 -4.06 -11.57 19.88
C GLY A 193 -2.61 -11.99 19.61
N LEU A 194 -1.69 -11.03 19.69
CA LEU A 194 -0.26 -11.18 19.45
C LEU A 194 0.53 -10.82 20.72
N ASP A 195 1.72 -11.40 20.86
CA ASP A 195 2.62 -11.12 21.97
C ASP A 195 3.23 -9.71 21.91
N ARG A 196 3.63 -9.26 20.70
CA ARG A 196 4.25 -7.96 20.49
C ARG A 196 4.21 -7.50 19.03
N ILE A 197 4.47 -6.22 18.84
CA ILE A 197 4.84 -5.62 17.55
C ILE A 197 6.37 -5.50 17.50
N HIS A 198 7.01 -6.09 16.49
CA HIS A 198 8.48 -6.05 16.33
C HIS A 198 8.92 -4.76 15.63
N TYR A 199 8.17 -4.39 14.60
CA TYR A 199 8.46 -3.24 13.77
C TYR A 199 7.20 -2.44 13.46
N TYR A 200 7.36 -1.20 13.02
CA TYR A 200 6.25 -0.36 12.63
C TYR A 200 6.52 0.42 11.36
N VAL A 201 5.46 0.80 10.68
CA VAL A 201 5.43 1.73 9.56
C VAL A 201 4.29 2.70 9.81
N GLU A 202 4.59 3.99 9.85
CA GLU A 202 3.65 5.09 9.99
C GLU A 202 3.66 5.94 8.70
N ALA A 203 2.47 6.20 8.15
CA ALA A 203 2.32 7.02 6.95
C ALA A 203 1.08 7.92 7.04
N GLY A 204 1.24 9.20 6.71
CA GLY A 204 0.15 10.14 6.51
C GLY A 204 -0.38 10.13 5.07
N PHE A 205 -1.40 10.96 4.79
CA PHE A 205 -2.08 10.98 3.48
C PHE A 205 -1.13 11.17 2.29
N SER A 206 -0.21 12.13 2.38
CA SER A 206 0.77 12.42 1.32
C SER A 206 1.66 11.22 1.01
N GLN A 207 2.18 10.55 2.04
CA GLN A 207 3.03 9.37 1.87
C GLN A 207 2.25 8.21 1.24
N VAL A 208 1.00 7.99 1.68
CA VAL A 208 0.11 6.99 1.08
C VAL A 208 -0.20 7.31 -0.37
N MET A 209 -0.45 8.58 -0.73
CA MET A 209 -0.62 8.98 -2.13
C MET A 209 0.63 8.70 -2.98
N GLY A 210 1.82 8.96 -2.43
CA GLY A 210 3.09 8.64 -3.08
C GLY A 210 3.25 7.14 -3.33
N LEU A 211 2.92 6.31 -2.33
CA LEU A 211 2.94 4.85 -2.48
C LEU A 211 1.93 4.35 -3.51
N ILE A 212 0.71 4.87 -3.51
CA ILE A 212 -0.32 4.48 -4.48
C ILE A 212 0.12 4.84 -5.92
N ASP A 213 0.70 6.02 -6.14
CA ASP A 213 1.22 6.41 -7.45
C ASP A 213 2.43 5.53 -7.86
N PHE A 214 3.32 5.20 -6.91
CA PHE A 214 4.41 4.26 -7.15
C PHE A 214 3.92 2.85 -7.53
N LEU A 215 2.84 2.38 -6.92
CA LEU A 215 2.20 1.10 -7.23
C LEU A 215 1.47 1.08 -8.59
N GLY A 216 1.54 2.18 -9.36
CA GLY A 216 1.07 2.25 -10.74
C GLY A 216 -0.33 2.80 -10.91
N PHE A 217 -1.00 3.26 -9.84
CA PHE A 217 -2.34 3.84 -9.95
C PHE A 217 -2.26 5.24 -10.55
N LYS A 218 -3.09 5.51 -11.58
CA LYS A 218 -3.12 6.83 -12.22
C LYS A 218 -3.69 7.93 -11.33
N ASP A 219 -4.69 7.61 -10.52
CA ASP A 219 -5.39 8.55 -9.65
C ASP A 219 -5.29 8.12 -8.18
N SER A 220 -4.20 8.55 -7.53
CA SER A 220 -3.94 8.22 -6.12
C SER A 220 -4.94 8.87 -5.17
N ARG A 221 -5.54 10.01 -5.54
CA ARG A 221 -6.54 10.71 -4.74
C ARG A 221 -7.84 9.92 -4.68
N SER A 222 -8.34 9.48 -5.83
CA SER A 222 -9.55 8.64 -5.91
C SER A 222 -9.37 7.31 -5.21
N THR A 223 -8.25 6.62 -5.42
CA THR A 223 -7.95 5.37 -4.72
C THR A 223 -7.95 5.58 -3.20
N LEU A 224 -7.31 6.64 -2.72
CA LEU A 224 -7.30 6.96 -1.29
C LEU A 224 -8.70 7.34 -0.77
N GLN A 225 -9.53 8.01 -1.56
CA GLN A 225 -10.92 8.31 -1.20
C GLN A 225 -11.73 7.02 -1.02
N VAL A 226 -11.58 6.06 -1.93
CA VAL A 226 -12.22 4.73 -1.83
C VAL A 226 -11.79 4.02 -0.54
N LEU A 227 -10.49 3.99 -0.23
CA LEU A 227 -9.96 3.33 0.97
C LEU A 227 -10.35 4.04 2.28
N ARG A 228 -10.72 5.32 2.22
CA ARG A 228 -11.17 6.10 3.38
C ARG A 228 -12.68 6.06 3.60
N SER A 229 -13.45 5.65 2.60
CA SER A 229 -14.91 5.65 2.66
C SER A 229 -15.43 4.67 3.71
N ARG A 230 -16.22 5.18 4.66
CA ARG A 230 -16.91 4.38 5.69
C ARG A 230 -18.30 3.99 5.19
N THR A 231 -19.11 4.98 4.82
CA THR A 231 -20.55 4.84 4.58
C THR A 231 -20.91 4.74 3.09
N GLY A 232 -20.15 5.39 2.20
CA GLY A 232 -20.47 5.50 0.77
C GLY A 232 -20.49 4.17 0.01
N LEU A 233 -19.88 3.11 0.56
CA LEU A 233 -19.88 1.77 -0.03
C LEU A 233 -20.92 0.82 0.59
N GLY A 234 -21.80 1.36 1.45
CA GLY A 234 -22.86 0.60 2.14
C GLY A 234 -22.27 -0.37 3.16
N GLY A 235 -21.30 0.11 3.95
CA GLY A 235 -20.67 -0.59 5.06
C GLY A 235 -20.43 0.37 6.22
N ASP A 236 -19.61 -0.06 7.17
CA ASP A 236 -19.22 0.68 8.37
C ASP A 236 -17.67 0.74 8.48
N ASP A 237 -17.15 1.01 9.69
CA ASP A 237 -15.71 1.01 9.90
C ASP A 237 -15.05 -0.37 9.73
N TYR A 238 -15.78 -1.45 10.01
CA TYR A 238 -15.31 -2.81 9.79
C TYR A 238 -15.12 -3.08 8.29
N GLN A 239 -16.09 -2.73 7.45
CA GLN A 239 -15.93 -2.84 5.99
C GLN A 239 -14.79 -1.98 5.47
N ARG A 240 -14.62 -0.75 6.00
CA ARG A 240 -13.51 0.13 5.61
C ARG A 240 -12.15 -0.48 5.94
N CYS A 241 -11.94 -0.95 7.17
CA CYS A 241 -10.66 -1.54 7.57
C CYS A 241 -10.38 -2.87 6.83
N TYR A 242 -11.42 -3.64 6.50
CA TYR A 242 -11.31 -4.80 5.63
C TYR A 242 -10.87 -4.41 4.22
N ASN A 243 -11.48 -3.37 3.61
CA ASN A 243 -11.10 -2.86 2.29
C ASN A 243 -9.63 -2.44 2.25
N GLN A 244 -9.15 -1.75 3.29
CA GLN A 244 -7.74 -1.37 3.43
C GLN A 244 -6.83 -2.61 3.50
N GLY A 245 -7.21 -3.62 4.31
CA GLY A 245 -6.50 -4.90 4.36
C GLY A 245 -6.49 -5.63 3.02
N GLN A 246 -7.60 -5.59 2.27
CA GLN A 246 -7.71 -6.19 0.93
C GLN A 246 -6.85 -5.47 -0.10
N PHE A 247 -6.79 -4.14 -0.04
CA PHE A 247 -5.85 -3.37 -0.86
C PHE A 247 -4.42 -3.81 -0.58
N ILE A 248 -4.00 -3.85 0.68
CA ILE A 248 -2.64 -4.28 1.07
C ILE A 248 -2.37 -5.71 0.56
N ARG A 249 -3.29 -6.65 0.78
CA ARG A 249 -3.17 -8.04 0.31
C ARG A 249 -2.92 -8.10 -1.20
N GLN A 250 -3.76 -7.41 -1.98
CA GLN A 250 -3.66 -7.44 -3.44
C GLN A 250 -2.37 -6.79 -3.93
N MET A 251 -1.91 -5.72 -3.28
CA MET A 251 -0.64 -5.08 -3.64
C MET A 251 0.57 -5.96 -3.32
N ILE A 252 0.55 -6.68 -2.19
CA ILE A 252 1.59 -7.67 -1.86
C ILE A 252 1.64 -8.75 -2.94
N LEU A 253 0.50 -9.38 -3.26
CA LEU A 253 0.44 -10.46 -4.24
C LEU A 253 0.84 -9.99 -5.65
N ARG A 254 0.34 -8.83 -6.08
CA ARG A 254 0.60 -8.28 -7.42
C ARG A 254 2.06 -7.88 -7.63
N HIS A 255 2.73 -7.36 -6.60
CA HIS A 255 4.06 -6.76 -6.74
C HIS A 255 5.16 -7.54 -6.03
N TYR A 256 4.90 -8.77 -5.58
CA TYR A 256 5.89 -9.58 -4.85
C TYR A 256 7.15 -9.84 -5.68
N ASP A 257 7.01 -10.13 -6.98
CA ASP A 257 8.14 -10.42 -7.86
C ASP A 257 9.15 -9.26 -7.95
N ILE A 258 8.67 -8.01 -7.82
CA ILE A 258 9.52 -6.82 -7.79
C ILE A 258 10.34 -6.78 -6.51
N LEU A 259 9.76 -7.19 -5.38
CA LEU A 259 10.43 -7.26 -4.08
C LEU A 259 11.48 -8.38 -4.02
N ASN A 260 11.35 -9.41 -4.86
CA ASN A 260 12.31 -10.52 -4.98
C ASN A 260 13.24 -10.39 -6.20
N GLY A 261 13.07 -9.36 -7.02
CA GLY A 261 13.76 -9.18 -8.28
C GLY A 261 15.04 -8.32 -8.21
N PRO A 262 15.64 -8.00 -9.38
CA PRO A 262 16.88 -7.21 -9.46
C PRO A 262 16.72 -5.77 -8.94
N PHE A 263 15.49 -5.25 -8.86
CA PHE A 263 15.20 -3.91 -8.34
C PHE A 263 14.78 -3.89 -6.86
N SER A 264 14.76 -5.06 -6.20
CA SER A 264 14.32 -5.22 -4.81
C SER A 264 14.95 -4.20 -3.85
N GLN A 265 16.28 -4.02 -3.93
CA GLN A 265 17.01 -3.07 -3.07
C GLN A 265 16.54 -1.63 -3.23
N ILE A 266 16.28 -1.20 -4.47
CA ILE A 266 15.81 0.16 -4.75
C ILE A 266 14.40 0.33 -4.20
N VAL A 267 13.51 -0.64 -4.46
CA VAL A 267 12.12 -0.59 -4.01
C VAL A 267 12.01 -0.62 -2.50
N ILE A 268 12.74 -1.51 -1.82
CA ILE A 268 12.74 -1.63 -0.37
C ILE A 268 13.29 -0.36 0.28
N ARG A 269 14.45 0.15 -0.18
CA ARG A 269 15.06 1.35 0.39
C ARG A 269 14.21 2.59 0.14
N GLY A 270 13.70 2.76 -1.07
CA GLY A 270 12.82 3.88 -1.43
C GLY A 270 11.51 3.83 -0.66
N GLY A 271 10.88 2.67 -0.55
CA GLY A 271 9.65 2.48 0.24
C GLY A 271 9.86 2.84 1.71
N ILE A 272 10.97 2.37 2.32
CA ILE A 272 11.34 2.74 3.69
C ILE A 272 11.56 4.25 3.81
N ALA A 273 12.24 4.88 2.86
CA ALA A 273 12.53 6.32 2.89
C ALA A 273 11.28 7.21 2.79
N LEU A 274 10.20 6.70 2.20
CA LEU A 274 8.91 7.41 2.13
C LEU A 274 8.15 7.44 3.45
N MET A 275 8.45 6.54 4.39
CA MET A 275 7.62 6.29 5.57
C MET A 275 8.40 6.49 6.88
N GLU A 276 7.69 6.68 7.99
CA GLU A 276 8.30 6.73 9.32
C GLU A 276 8.33 5.32 9.91
N THR A 277 9.52 4.76 10.17
CA THR A 277 9.66 3.34 10.49
C THR A 277 10.96 3.03 11.25
N ASN A 278 10.95 1.94 12.02
CA ASN A 278 12.16 1.30 12.55
C ASN A 278 12.61 0.07 11.73
N LEU A 279 12.00 -0.18 10.56
CA LEU A 279 12.44 -1.22 9.63
C LEU A 279 13.70 -0.78 8.91
N THR A 280 14.63 -1.70 8.78
CA THR A 280 15.80 -1.55 7.93
C THR A 280 15.60 -2.33 6.64
N ALA A 281 16.31 -1.93 5.58
CA ALA A 281 16.32 -2.66 4.33
C ALA A 281 16.78 -4.12 4.53
N ASP A 282 17.76 -4.36 5.40
CA ASP A 282 18.27 -5.70 5.69
C ASP A 282 17.22 -6.60 6.34
N VAL A 283 16.46 -6.07 7.31
CA VAL A 283 15.33 -6.81 7.91
C VAL A 283 14.30 -7.18 6.84
N MET A 284 13.93 -6.23 5.99
CA MET A 284 12.94 -6.48 4.93
C MET A 284 13.45 -7.50 3.91
N ASN A 285 14.72 -7.37 3.49
CA ASN A 285 15.37 -8.32 2.58
C ASN A 285 15.38 -9.73 3.17
N ASN A 286 15.68 -9.86 4.46
CA ASN A 286 15.67 -11.16 5.15
C ASN A 286 14.25 -11.76 5.22
N ILE A 287 13.23 -10.94 5.45
CA ILE A 287 11.82 -11.38 5.41
C ILE A 287 11.49 -11.89 4.01
N VAL A 288 11.73 -11.10 2.96
CA VAL A 288 11.44 -11.49 1.56
C VAL A 288 12.20 -12.76 1.19
N ALA A 289 13.51 -12.83 1.45
CA ALA A 289 14.31 -14.01 1.14
C ALA A 289 13.80 -15.26 1.86
N THR A 290 13.38 -15.13 3.12
CA THR A 290 12.80 -16.24 3.89
C THR A 290 11.48 -16.70 3.28
N LEU A 291 10.57 -15.78 2.97
CA LEU A 291 9.29 -16.10 2.31
C LEU A 291 9.51 -16.78 0.95
N THR A 292 10.39 -16.24 0.12
CA THR A 292 10.76 -16.80 -1.19
C THR A 292 11.32 -18.21 -1.03
N SER A 293 12.17 -18.46 -0.03
CA SER A 293 12.73 -19.80 0.23
C SER A 293 11.66 -20.84 0.61
N LYS A 294 10.49 -20.38 1.08
CA LYS A 294 9.31 -21.20 1.38
C LYS A 294 8.33 -21.30 0.21
N GLY A 295 8.69 -20.74 -0.94
CA GLY A 295 7.89 -20.74 -2.17
C GLY A 295 6.77 -19.71 -2.20
N PHE A 296 6.81 -18.69 -1.34
CA PHE A 296 5.79 -17.64 -1.35
C PHE A 296 5.91 -16.73 -2.59
N PRO A 297 4.78 -16.31 -3.20
CA PRO A 297 3.42 -16.82 -2.98
C PRO A 297 3.20 -18.11 -3.80
N ARG A 298 2.60 -19.14 -3.18
CA ARG A 298 2.16 -20.36 -3.89
C ARG A 298 0.74 -20.21 -4.42
N SER A 299 -0.06 -19.43 -3.71
CA SER A 299 -1.43 -19.09 -4.10
C SER A 299 -1.88 -17.80 -3.42
N ASP A 300 -2.99 -17.26 -3.89
CA ASP A 300 -3.73 -16.19 -3.26
C ASP A 300 -4.04 -16.42 -1.77
N SER A 301 -4.18 -17.67 -1.35
CA SER A 301 -4.48 -18.03 0.05
C SER A 301 -3.27 -17.92 0.99
N ASP A 302 -2.06 -17.67 0.48
CA ASP A 302 -0.88 -17.44 1.32
C ASP A 302 -0.87 -16.05 1.98
N VAL A 303 -1.77 -15.15 1.57
CA VAL A 303 -2.04 -13.88 2.26
C VAL A 303 -3.49 -13.87 2.74
N GLU A 304 -3.67 -13.93 4.07
CA GLU A 304 -4.98 -13.92 4.72
C GLU A 304 -5.27 -12.56 5.34
N ILE A 305 -6.56 -12.20 5.44
CA ILE A 305 -7.02 -11.00 6.14
C ILE A 305 -7.95 -11.40 7.25
N ARG A 306 -7.76 -10.81 8.42
CA ARG A 306 -8.64 -10.93 9.58
C ARG A 306 -8.99 -9.55 10.07
N VAL A 307 -10.22 -9.38 10.54
CA VAL A 307 -10.64 -8.16 11.22
C VAL A 307 -10.77 -8.47 12.71
N ARG A 308 -10.18 -7.63 13.55
CA ARG A 308 -10.23 -7.75 15.01
C ARG A 308 -10.75 -6.44 15.61
N PRO A 309 -11.65 -6.46 16.61
CA PRO A 309 -12.27 -7.65 17.20
C PRO A 309 -13.15 -8.41 16.18
N PRO A 310 -13.32 -9.73 16.34
CA PRO A 310 -14.10 -10.52 15.39
C PRO A 310 -15.58 -10.10 15.48
N VAL A 311 -16.18 -9.89 14.33
CA VAL A 311 -17.62 -9.62 14.20
C VAL A 311 -18.19 -10.50 13.10
N PRO A 312 -19.41 -11.04 13.25
CA PRO A 312 -20.05 -11.89 12.24
C PRO A 312 -20.59 -11.04 11.09
N LEU A 313 -19.68 -10.47 10.30
CA LEU A 313 -19.99 -9.65 9.12
C LEU A 313 -19.49 -10.35 7.84
N ASN A 314 -20.35 -10.38 6.84
CA ASN A 314 -19.97 -10.80 5.49
C ASN A 314 -19.41 -9.59 4.74
N TYR A 315 -18.08 -9.52 4.65
CA TYR A 315 -17.41 -8.41 3.97
C TYR A 315 -17.59 -8.47 2.45
N LYS A 316 -17.88 -7.31 1.86
CA LYS A 316 -17.84 -7.15 0.41
C LYS A 316 -16.38 -7.21 -0.05
N ILE A 317 -16.11 -8.03 -1.05
CA ILE A 317 -14.76 -8.20 -1.63
C ILE A 317 -14.70 -7.38 -2.91
N TYR A 318 -13.75 -6.44 -2.97
CA TYR A 318 -13.49 -5.61 -4.15
C TYR A 318 -12.13 -5.95 -4.74
N ASN A 319 -12.02 -5.89 -6.07
CA ASN A 319 -10.74 -5.96 -6.77
C ASN A 319 -10.15 -4.56 -6.89
N PHE A 320 -9.29 -4.18 -5.94
CA PHE A 320 -8.60 -2.89 -5.96
C PHE A 320 -7.39 -2.84 -6.90
N SER A 321 -6.94 -3.97 -7.45
CA SER A 321 -5.91 -3.96 -8.50
C SER A 321 -6.42 -3.49 -9.87
N ASP A 322 -7.74 -3.42 -10.03
CA ASP A 322 -8.42 -2.97 -11.24
C ASP A 322 -8.87 -1.50 -11.11
N GLU A 323 -8.32 -0.64 -11.97
CA GLU A 323 -8.63 0.79 -12.00
C GLU A 323 -10.12 1.06 -12.32
N THR A 324 -10.78 0.19 -13.07
CA THR A 324 -12.20 0.36 -13.40
C THR A 324 -13.10 0.13 -12.18
N THR A 325 -12.74 -0.82 -11.33
CA THR A 325 -13.36 -1.03 -10.02
C THR A 325 -13.20 0.21 -9.14
N ILE A 326 -11.99 0.78 -9.06
CA ILE A 326 -11.75 2.02 -8.30
C ILE A 326 -12.64 3.16 -8.82
N ALA A 327 -12.65 3.41 -10.13
CA ALA A 327 -13.45 4.48 -10.72
C ALA A 327 -14.95 4.31 -10.44
N SER A 328 -15.46 3.08 -10.50
CA SER A 328 -16.85 2.76 -10.18
C SER A 328 -17.18 3.03 -8.72
N LEU A 329 -16.30 2.63 -7.79
CA LEU A 329 -16.46 2.87 -6.36
C LEU A 329 -16.39 4.37 -6.01
N THR A 330 -15.47 5.11 -6.63
CA THR A 330 -15.38 6.58 -6.51
C THR A 330 -16.69 7.22 -6.93
N LYS A 331 -17.21 6.89 -8.12
CA LYS A 331 -18.49 7.43 -8.61
C LYS A 331 -19.64 7.11 -7.66
N LYS A 332 -19.66 5.90 -7.07
CA LYS A 332 -20.66 5.51 -6.08
C LYS A 332 -20.59 6.38 -4.82
N ILE A 333 -19.39 6.66 -4.32
CA ILE A 333 -19.17 7.54 -3.16
C ILE A 333 -19.61 8.96 -3.47
N GLU A 334 -19.22 9.51 -4.62
CA GLU A 334 -19.61 10.85 -5.05
C GLU A 334 -21.12 10.98 -5.22
N ASN A 335 -21.78 9.96 -5.79
CA ASN A 335 -23.23 9.92 -5.88
C ASN A 335 -23.86 9.91 -4.49
N PHE A 336 -23.37 9.07 -3.57
CA PHE A 336 -23.89 8.98 -2.21
C PHE A 336 -23.75 10.32 -1.47
N ASN A 337 -22.58 10.97 -1.57
CA ASN A 337 -22.31 12.25 -0.92
C ASN A 337 -23.15 13.39 -1.52
N ARG A 338 -23.44 13.38 -2.82
CA ARG A 338 -24.33 14.38 -3.45
C ARG A 338 -25.76 14.38 -2.91
N HIS A 339 -26.22 13.26 -2.34
CA HIS A 339 -27.57 13.12 -1.79
C HIS A 339 -27.62 13.27 -0.25
N ARG A 340 -26.46 13.47 0.38
CA ARG A 340 -26.29 13.74 1.80
C ARG A 340 -25.39 14.96 1.90
N ASP A 341 -25.96 16.14 2.06
CA ASP A 341 -25.24 17.40 2.34
C ASP A 341 -24.34 17.35 3.61
N ASP A 342 -24.17 16.18 4.24
CA ASP A 342 -23.49 15.94 5.51
C ASP A 342 -22.02 15.49 5.44
N ASP A 343 -21.43 15.24 4.26
CA ASP A 343 -19.97 14.99 4.18
C ASP A 343 -19.19 16.20 3.63
N THR A 344 -19.13 17.23 4.48
CA THR A 344 -18.41 18.49 4.27
C THR A 344 -16.88 18.35 4.19
N THR A 345 -16.31 17.13 4.18
CA THR A 345 -14.87 16.98 3.96
C THR A 345 -14.42 17.28 2.53
N PHE A 346 -15.32 17.26 1.55
CA PHE A 346 -14.99 17.62 0.16
C PHE A 346 -15.94 18.61 -0.52
N SER A 347 -17.16 18.85 -0.02
CA SER A 347 -18.14 19.64 -0.79
C SER A 347 -18.14 21.15 -0.52
N ASN A 348 -17.62 21.68 0.59
CA ASN A 348 -17.73 23.12 0.90
C ASN A 348 -16.48 23.79 1.51
N ASN A 349 -15.39 23.06 1.73
CA ASN A 349 -14.10 23.67 2.09
C ASN A 349 -13.33 23.94 0.80
N LYS A 350 -13.27 25.21 0.39
CA LYS A 350 -12.42 25.76 -0.68
C LYS A 350 -11.17 24.90 -0.85
N GLU A 351 -11.14 24.07 -1.89
CA GLU A 351 -10.09 23.06 -2.11
C GLU A 351 -8.74 23.76 -1.93
N ILE A 352 -8.00 23.38 -0.87
CA ILE A 352 -6.72 24.03 -0.59
C ILE A 352 -5.84 23.67 -1.77
N ASN A 353 -5.53 24.65 -2.62
CA ASN A 353 -4.54 24.47 -3.65
C ASN A 353 -3.17 24.25 -2.95
N VAL A 354 -2.83 22.97 -2.79
CA VAL A 354 -1.65 22.51 -2.05
C VAL A 354 -0.39 23.07 -2.66
N GLU A 355 -0.29 23.04 -3.99
CA GLU A 355 0.83 23.59 -4.75
C GLU A 355 1.07 25.06 -4.40
N ARG A 356 0.04 25.91 -4.48
CA ARG A 356 0.12 27.33 -4.13
C ARG A 356 0.52 27.54 -2.67
N LYS A 357 0.00 26.73 -1.74
CA LYS A 357 0.36 26.79 -0.32
C LYS A 357 1.85 26.48 -0.12
N LEU A 358 2.35 25.40 -0.74
CA LEU A 358 3.75 24.98 -0.64
C LEU A 358 4.68 26.01 -1.30
N LYS A 359 4.34 26.52 -2.48
CA LYS A 359 5.12 27.58 -3.17
C LYS A 359 5.22 28.86 -2.33
N LYS A 360 4.13 29.26 -1.65
CA LYS A 360 4.15 30.39 -0.71
C LYS A 360 5.12 30.14 0.45
N LEU A 361 5.06 28.95 1.07
CA LEU A 361 5.95 28.57 2.18
C LEU A 361 7.42 28.54 1.75
N ILE A 362 7.71 28.00 0.57
CA ILE A 362 9.05 27.99 -0.02
C ILE A 362 9.57 29.42 -0.20
N SER A 363 8.77 30.31 -0.79
CA SER A 363 9.12 31.72 -1.00
C SER A 363 9.44 32.42 0.32
N GLU A 364 8.59 32.24 1.33
CA GLU A 364 8.80 32.79 2.67
C GLU A 364 10.03 32.20 3.37
N ALA A 365 10.33 30.92 3.16
CA ALA A 365 11.51 30.27 3.71
C ALA A 365 12.80 30.70 3.01
N ALA A 366 12.75 30.92 1.69
CA ALA A 366 13.88 31.42 0.91
C ALA A 366 14.34 32.80 1.41
N GLN A 367 13.40 33.68 1.78
CA GLN A 367 13.70 35.00 2.37
C GLN A 367 14.46 34.89 3.71
N ASP A 368 14.13 33.89 4.53
CA ASP A 368 14.78 33.65 5.82
C ASP A 368 16.12 32.89 5.71
N SER A 369 16.40 32.24 4.57
CA SER A 369 17.50 31.28 4.39
C SER A 369 18.91 31.82 4.68
N LEU A 370 19.14 33.12 4.46
CA LEU A 370 20.45 33.74 4.69
C LEU A 370 20.68 34.10 6.16
N LYS A 371 19.65 34.61 6.85
CA LYS A 371 19.79 35.25 8.17
C LYS A 371 19.17 34.44 9.32
N ARG A 372 18.19 33.58 9.03
CA ARG A 372 17.33 32.94 10.04
C ARG A 372 17.12 31.45 9.71
N PRO A 373 18.18 30.62 9.68
CA PRO A 373 18.06 29.20 9.29
C PRO A 373 17.11 28.39 10.19
N LYS A 374 17.00 28.73 11.48
CA LYS A 374 15.99 28.10 12.38
C LYS A 374 14.54 28.32 11.93
N GLN A 375 14.23 29.47 11.32
CA GLN A 375 12.89 29.76 10.82
C GLN A 375 12.57 28.94 9.56
N VAL A 376 13.56 28.71 8.71
CA VAL A 376 13.42 27.79 7.57
C VAL A 376 13.05 26.39 8.05
N ILE A 377 13.76 25.88 9.07
CA ILE A 377 13.47 24.57 9.67
C ILE A 377 12.04 24.53 10.21
N ASN A 378 11.65 25.51 11.04
CA ASN A 378 10.31 25.56 11.63
C ASN A 378 9.20 25.61 10.57
N LYS A 379 9.43 26.29 9.44
CA LYS A 379 8.47 26.42 8.35
C LYS A 379 8.34 25.14 7.52
N LEU A 380 9.45 24.46 7.22
CA LEU A 380 9.49 23.41 6.20
C LEU A 380 9.59 21.99 6.74
N GLU A 381 10.09 21.78 7.96
CA GLU A 381 10.35 20.43 8.51
C GLU A 381 9.12 19.54 8.44
N VAL A 382 7.96 20.03 8.91
CA VAL A 382 6.72 19.24 8.93
C VAL A 382 6.28 18.84 7.52
N TYR A 383 6.41 19.74 6.55
CA TYR A 383 6.01 19.46 5.16
C TYR A 383 6.95 18.47 4.49
N PHE A 384 8.23 18.49 4.85
CA PHE A 384 9.22 17.52 4.41
C PHE A 384 8.97 16.13 5.01
N GLU A 385 8.71 16.06 6.32
CA GLU A 385 8.37 14.81 7.01
C GLU A 385 7.10 14.18 6.44
N GLN A 386 6.10 15.01 6.13
CA GLN A 386 4.85 14.56 5.51
C GLN A 386 4.99 14.20 4.03
N LYS A 387 6.12 14.50 3.37
CA LYS A 387 6.25 14.37 1.90
C LYS A 387 5.15 15.12 1.15
N ALA A 388 4.85 16.34 1.60
CA ALA A 388 3.66 17.10 1.22
C ALA A 388 3.46 17.26 -0.30
N TRP A 389 4.54 17.25 -1.08
CA TRP A 389 4.52 17.35 -2.54
C TRP A 389 3.74 16.23 -3.23
N HIS A 390 3.59 15.04 -2.64
CA HIS A 390 2.80 13.96 -3.25
C HIS A 390 1.30 14.27 -3.39
N GLN A 391 0.81 15.37 -2.79
CA GLN A 391 -0.54 15.88 -3.05
C GLN A 391 -0.63 16.76 -4.31
N ILE A 392 0.49 17.06 -4.97
CA ILE A 392 0.53 17.78 -6.25
C ILE A 392 0.40 16.76 -7.38
N ASP A 393 -0.61 16.94 -8.23
CA ASP A 393 -0.93 16.02 -9.33
C ASP A 393 0.11 16.11 -10.46
N ASP A 394 0.52 17.33 -10.82
CA ASP A 394 1.54 17.54 -11.84
C ASP A 394 2.93 17.07 -11.35
N ARG A 395 3.51 16.10 -12.08
CA ARG A 395 4.75 15.42 -11.68
C ARG A 395 5.97 16.35 -11.76
N VAL A 396 5.97 17.31 -12.68
CA VAL A 396 7.07 18.28 -12.85
C VAL A 396 7.08 19.27 -11.69
N GLU A 397 5.93 19.86 -11.38
CA GLU A 397 5.75 20.78 -10.26
C GLU A 397 5.94 20.08 -8.92
N ARG A 398 5.47 18.83 -8.77
CA ARG A 398 5.75 17.99 -7.61
C ARG A 398 7.25 17.88 -7.36
N ASN A 399 8.02 17.48 -8.38
CA ASN A 399 9.45 17.28 -8.26
C ASN A 399 10.19 18.60 -7.96
N LYS A 400 9.75 19.70 -8.56
CA LYS A 400 10.29 21.04 -8.29
C LYS A 400 10.06 21.44 -6.83
N VAL A 401 8.82 21.32 -6.34
CA VAL A 401 8.49 21.65 -4.94
C VAL A 401 9.26 20.77 -3.96
N ARG A 402 9.39 19.46 -4.23
CA ARG A 402 10.20 18.54 -3.42
C ARG A 402 11.65 19.03 -3.32
N ASP A 403 12.26 19.32 -4.47
CA ASP A 403 13.68 19.69 -4.56
C ASP A 403 13.93 21.06 -3.91
N GLU A 404 13.03 22.03 -4.08
CA GLU A 404 13.14 23.34 -3.41
C GLU A 404 13.03 23.23 -1.88
N ILE A 405 12.08 22.43 -1.37
CA ILE A 405 11.95 22.18 0.07
C ILE A 405 13.22 21.52 0.62
N SER A 406 13.73 20.49 -0.05
CA SER A 406 14.88 19.72 0.45
C SER A 406 16.15 20.57 0.47
N ILE A 407 16.43 21.33 -0.59
CA ILE A 407 17.60 22.21 -0.66
C ILE A 407 17.57 23.27 0.43
N LEU A 408 16.43 23.92 0.66
CA LEU A 408 16.29 24.94 1.71
C LEU A 408 16.50 24.33 3.10
N LEU A 409 15.91 23.17 3.35
CA LEU A 409 15.96 22.52 4.66
C LEU A 409 17.36 21.94 4.95
N GLU A 410 18.01 21.31 3.97
CA GLU A 410 19.39 20.82 4.06
C GLU A 410 20.35 21.96 4.41
N ASN A 411 20.29 23.06 3.64
CA ASN A 411 21.13 24.23 3.88
C ASN A 411 20.89 24.84 5.27
N ALA A 412 19.63 24.90 5.72
CA ALA A 412 19.31 25.41 7.05
C ALA A 412 19.88 24.52 8.17
N TYR A 413 19.87 23.20 7.99
CA TYR A 413 20.49 22.27 8.93
C TYR A 413 22.02 22.36 8.94
N LEU A 414 22.66 22.50 7.79
CA LEU A 414 24.10 22.74 7.71
C LEU A 414 24.50 24.04 8.42
N LYS A 415 23.76 25.13 8.19
CA LYS A 415 24.00 26.43 8.86
C LYS A 415 23.76 26.38 10.37
N THR A 416 22.94 25.47 10.85
CA THR A 416 22.73 25.22 12.30
C THR A 416 23.64 24.12 12.85
N LYS A 417 24.63 23.67 12.08
CA LYS A 417 25.60 22.62 12.43
C LYS A 417 24.98 21.24 12.72
N ASN A 418 23.77 20.98 12.21
CA ASN A 418 23.13 19.67 12.31
C ASN A 418 23.38 18.86 11.02
N THR A 419 24.60 18.35 10.88
CA THR A 419 25.04 17.59 9.70
C THR A 419 24.28 16.27 9.54
N LEU A 420 23.89 15.63 10.64
CA LEU A 420 23.11 14.38 10.62
C LEU A 420 21.74 14.57 9.96
N LYS A 421 20.99 15.60 10.36
CA LYS A 421 19.68 15.88 9.72
C LYS A 421 19.84 16.32 8.26
N ALA A 422 20.88 17.07 7.93
CA ALA A 422 21.16 17.46 6.54
C ALA A 422 21.43 16.23 5.65
N ASN A 423 22.28 15.30 6.10
CA ASN A 423 22.55 14.05 5.39
C ASN A 423 21.29 13.18 5.25
N ARG A 424 20.49 13.06 6.32
CA ARG A 424 19.22 12.32 6.28
C ARG A 424 18.27 12.88 5.21
N ILE A 425 18.18 14.20 5.06
CA ILE A 425 17.36 14.82 4.00
C ILE A 425 17.86 14.40 2.62
N ARG A 426 19.17 14.51 2.39
CA ARG A 426 19.79 14.14 1.11
C ARG A 426 19.54 12.68 0.76
N GLU A 427 19.87 11.77 1.67
CA GLU A 427 19.68 10.33 1.51
C GLU A 427 18.20 9.97 1.25
N THR A 428 17.28 10.63 1.95
CA THR A 428 15.84 10.39 1.75
C THR A 428 15.39 10.78 0.35
N ILE A 429 15.83 11.94 -0.14
CA ILE A 429 15.46 12.43 -1.47
C ILE A 429 16.13 11.62 -2.58
N GLU A 430 17.37 11.20 -2.40
CA GLU A 430 18.05 10.30 -3.34
C GLU A 430 17.34 8.95 -3.44
N ALA A 431 16.98 8.35 -2.30
CA ALA A 431 16.23 7.10 -2.28
C ALA A 431 14.85 7.23 -2.94
N GLU A 432 14.14 8.34 -2.70
CA GLU A 432 12.86 8.61 -3.35
C GLU A 432 13.01 8.82 -4.87
N LYS A 433 14.02 9.57 -5.32
CA LYS A 433 14.29 9.77 -6.75
C LYS A 433 14.51 8.44 -7.46
N LEU A 434 15.37 7.59 -6.90
CA LEU A 434 15.65 6.25 -7.45
C LEU A 434 14.40 5.37 -7.49
N LEU A 435 13.54 5.46 -6.47
CA LEU A 435 12.27 4.73 -6.43
C LEU A 435 11.35 5.12 -7.59
N PHE A 436 11.16 6.43 -7.81
CA PHE A 436 10.23 6.94 -8.81
C PHE A 436 10.78 6.93 -10.24
N GLU A 437 12.10 6.85 -10.43
CA GLU A 437 12.73 6.50 -11.71
C GLU A 437 12.42 5.06 -12.13
N LYS A 438 12.13 4.18 -11.16
CA LYS A 438 11.72 2.79 -11.38
C LYS A 438 10.22 2.59 -11.14
N SER A 439 9.43 3.65 -11.25
CA SER A 439 7.98 3.60 -11.02
C SER A 439 7.31 2.50 -11.85
N LEU A 440 6.38 1.79 -11.23
CA LEU A 440 5.64 0.68 -11.85
C LEU A 440 4.59 1.16 -12.86
N LYS A 441 4.45 2.47 -13.05
CA LYS A 441 3.54 3.10 -14.02
C LYS A 441 4.06 3.03 -15.45
N GLU A 442 5.36 2.82 -15.62
CA GLU A 442 6.08 2.82 -16.91
C GLU A 442 6.53 1.42 -17.35
N GLN A 443 6.24 0.40 -16.54
CA GLN A 443 6.43 -1.04 -16.83
C GLN A 443 5.06 -1.67 -17.06
#